data_AF-A0A1E1V4J7-F1
#
_entry.id   AF-A0A1E1V4J7-F1
#
_cell.length_a   1.000
_cell.length_b   1.000
_cell.length_c   1.000
_cell.angle_alpha   90.00
_cell.angle_beta   90.00
_cell.angle_gamma   90.00
#
_symmetry.space_group_name_H-M   'P 1'
#
loop_
_entity.id
_entity.type
_entity.pdbx_description
1 polymer ?
#
loop_
_entity_poly.entity_id
_entity_poly.type
_entity_poly.pdbx_seq_one_letter_code
_entity_poly.pdbx_strand_id
1 'polypeptide(L)'
;MTVFFTEILPRLKPGTMFGIHDIFIPDDYPPAWLDWYFSEQYLLACWLLAGEKLRIEFPAYFVGTKPNLHSKLSHMWSAPNLQDANHFGGSFFATVV
;
A
#
# COMPACT_ATOMS: atom_id res chain seq x y z
N MET A 1 -7.13 8.00 -9.73
CA MET A 1 -5.74 7.69 -9.31
C MET A 1 -4.67 7.96 -10.38
N THR A 2 -4.97 7.87 -11.68
CA THR A 2 -3.99 8.13 -12.76
C THR A 2 -3.24 9.47 -12.61
N VAL A 3 -3.97 10.58 -12.39
CA VAL A 3 -3.40 11.93 -12.17
C VAL A 3 -2.37 11.95 -11.04
N PHE A 4 -2.58 11.17 -9.97
CA PHE A 4 -1.60 11.11 -8.89
C PHE A 4 -0.27 10.58 -9.42
N PHE A 5 -0.25 9.47 -10.14
CA PHE A 5 0.99 8.85 -10.62
C PHE A 5 1.63 9.57 -11.81
N THR A 6 0.84 10.17 -12.69
CA THR A 6 1.35 10.79 -13.92
C THR A 6 1.72 12.26 -13.75
N GLU A 7 1.11 12.94 -12.77
CA GLU A 7 1.26 14.38 -12.62
C GLU A 7 1.71 14.81 -11.24
N ILE A 8 1.16 14.22 -10.17
CA ILE A 8 1.48 14.67 -8.80
C ILE A 8 2.78 14.06 -8.31
N LEU A 9 2.88 12.72 -8.32
CA LEU A 9 4.02 11.96 -7.82
C LEU A 9 5.36 12.38 -8.46
N PRO A 10 5.48 12.62 -9.78
CA PRO A 10 6.72 13.13 -10.37
C PRO A 10 7.17 14.50 -9.86
N ARG A 11 6.25 15.29 -9.30
CA ARG A 11 6.51 16.66 -8.82
C ARG A 11 6.70 16.74 -7.31
N LEU A 12 6.50 15.62 -6.59
CA LEU A 12 6.76 15.57 -5.16
C LEU A 12 8.27 15.73 -4.89
N LYS A 13 8.60 16.45 -3.82
CA LYS A 13 9.99 16.68 -3.43
C LYS A 13 10.59 15.39 -2.83
N PRO A 14 11.89 15.12 -3.02
CA PRO A 14 12.59 14.07 -2.25
C PRO A 14 12.32 14.20 -0.75
N GLY A 15 12.13 13.06 -0.09
CA GLY A 15 11.73 12.97 1.32
C GLY A 15 10.23 13.08 1.58
N THR A 16 9.40 13.32 0.56
CA THR A 16 7.93 13.33 0.73
C THR A 16 7.40 11.90 0.88
N MET A 17 6.73 11.62 2.00
CA MET A 17 5.98 10.37 2.21
C MET A 17 4.56 10.51 1.67
N PHE A 18 4.06 9.47 1.01
CA PHE A 18 2.67 9.36 0.58
C PHE A 18 2.08 8.00 0.94
N GLY A 19 0.75 7.92 0.96
CA GLY A 19 -0.02 6.71 1.16
C GLY A 19 -1.05 6.53 0.05
N ILE A 20 -1.24 5.28 -0.39
CA ILE A 20 -2.30 4.89 -1.32
C ILE A 20 -3.12 3.80 -0.66
N HIS A 21 -4.44 3.92 -0.72
CA HIS A 21 -5.37 2.90 -0.23
C HIS A 21 -5.65 1.86 -1.31
N ASP A 22 -6.24 0.74 -0.89
CA ASP A 22 -6.67 -0.35 -1.76
C ASP A 22 -5.55 -1.00 -2.60
N ILE A 23 -4.40 -1.25 -1.98
CA ILE A 23 -3.22 -1.89 -2.58
C ILE A 23 -2.99 -3.28 -1.95
N PHE A 24 -2.85 -4.29 -2.83
CA PHE A 24 -2.71 -5.69 -2.45
C PHE A 24 -1.35 -6.31 -2.86
N ILE A 25 -0.48 -5.51 -3.49
CA ILE A 25 0.85 -5.94 -3.93
C ILE A 25 1.60 -6.68 -2.80
N PRO A 26 2.21 -7.84 -3.09
CA PRO A 26 2.48 -8.40 -4.42
C PRO A 26 1.33 -9.21 -5.04
N ASP A 27 0.22 -9.38 -4.33
CA ASP A 27 -0.94 -10.10 -4.85
C ASP A 27 -1.79 -9.20 -5.75
N ASP A 28 -2.63 -9.82 -6.58
CA ASP A 28 -3.58 -9.10 -7.42
C ASP A 28 -4.82 -8.64 -6.62
N TYR A 29 -5.66 -7.80 -7.22
CA TYR A 29 -6.94 -7.43 -6.62
C TYR A 29 -7.80 -8.68 -6.34
N PRO A 30 -8.59 -8.69 -5.26
CA PRO A 30 -9.45 -9.83 -4.96
C PRO A 30 -10.47 -10.06 -6.09
N PRO A 31 -10.87 -11.32 -6.39
CA PRO A 31 -11.80 -11.62 -7.49
C PRO A 31 -13.12 -10.84 -7.44
N ALA A 32 -13.58 -10.48 -6.24
CA ALA A 32 -14.80 -9.69 -6.04
C ALA A 32 -14.71 -8.26 -6.60
N TRP A 33 -13.52 -7.76 -6.93
CA TRP A 33 -13.28 -6.39 -7.38
C TRP A 33 -12.95 -6.30 -8.87
N LEU A 34 -12.95 -7.42 -9.60
CA LEU A 34 -12.56 -7.46 -11.02
C LEU A 34 -13.42 -6.53 -11.89
N ASP A 35 -14.72 -6.44 -11.59
CA ASP A 35 -15.68 -5.61 -12.34
C ASP A 35 -15.61 -4.12 -11.97
N TRP A 36 -14.76 -3.74 -11.00
CA TRP A 36 -14.56 -2.34 -10.63
C TRP A 36 -13.43 -1.68 -11.43
N TYR A 37 -12.61 -2.49 -12.12
CA TYR A 37 -11.56 -2.05 -13.03
C TYR A 37 -10.59 -1.04 -12.39
N PHE A 38 -10.29 -1.23 -11.10
CA PHE A 38 -9.25 -0.46 -10.43
C PHE A 38 -7.88 -0.71 -11.05
N SER A 39 -7.06 0.33 -11.07
CA SER A 39 -5.79 0.33 -11.80
C SER A 39 -4.64 0.97 -11.03
N GLU A 40 -4.91 1.55 -9.86
CA GLU A 40 -3.92 2.25 -9.07
C GLU A 40 -2.78 1.35 -8.60
N GLN A 41 -3.05 0.09 -8.25
CA GLN A 41 -1.95 -0.80 -7.85
C GLN A 41 -1.02 -1.10 -9.02
N TYR A 42 -1.53 -1.23 -10.24
CA TYR A 42 -0.68 -1.51 -11.40
C TYR A 42 0.19 -0.30 -11.75
N LEU A 43 -0.32 0.92 -11.59
CA LEU A 43 0.50 2.13 -11.72
C LEU A 43 1.56 2.23 -10.63
N LEU A 44 1.23 1.88 -9.39
CA LEU A 44 2.21 1.77 -8.31
C LEU A 44 3.28 0.72 -8.64
N ALA A 45 2.89 -0.45 -9.15
CA ALA A 45 3.82 -1.50 -9.55
C ALA A 45 4.79 -1.00 -10.64
N CYS A 46 4.31 -0.25 -11.64
CA CYS A 46 5.18 0.38 -12.63
C CYS A 46 6.21 1.31 -11.98
N TRP A 47 5.79 2.16 -11.02
CA TRP A 47 6.71 3.04 -10.30
C TRP A 47 7.75 2.28 -9.46
N LEU A 48 7.35 1.21 -8.79
CA LEU A 48 8.26 0.37 -8.01
C LEU A 48 9.28 -0.36 -8.88
N LEU A 49 8.88 -0.77 -10.10
CA LEU A 49 9.76 -1.45 -11.06
C LEU A 49 10.65 -0.49 -11.87
N ALA A 50 10.26 0.78 -12.00
CA ALA A 50 10.97 1.78 -12.81
C ALA A 50 12.31 2.24 -12.20
N GLY A 51 12.67 1.82 -10.98
CA GLY A 51 13.96 2.07 -10.34
C GLY A 51 13.85 2.64 -8.92
N GLU A 52 14.94 3.24 -8.43
CA GLU A 52 15.11 3.64 -7.02
C GLU A 52 14.41 4.96 -6.63
N LYS A 53 13.33 5.36 -7.33
CA LYS A 53 12.61 6.60 -7.06
C LYS A 53 11.78 6.56 -5.78
N LEU A 54 11.46 5.35 -5.30
CA LEU A 54 10.59 5.13 -4.15
C LEU A 54 11.27 4.21 -3.14
N ARG A 55 11.33 4.65 -1.88
CA ARG A 55 11.65 3.80 -0.75
C ARG A 55 10.35 3.31 -0.12
N ILE A 56 10.17 1.99 -0.08
CA ILE A 56 9.00 1.36 0.53
C ILE A 56 9.04 1.56 2.04
N GLU A 57 7.97 2.08 2.63
CA GLU A 57 7.83 2.28 4.06
C GLU A 57 7.00 1.17 4.69
N PHE A 58 5.78 0.97 4.16
CA PHE A 58 4.81 0.09 4.78
C PHE A 58 3.77 -0.43 3.78
N PRO A 59 3.94 -1.65 3.24
CA PRO A 59 2.92 -2.35 2.46
C PRO A 59 1.99 -3.12 3.40
N ALA A 60 0.91 -2.48 3.87
CA ALA A 60 0.08 -3.01 4.95
C ALA A 60 -0.48 -4.41 4.64
N TYR A 61 -1.04 -4.60 3.43
CA TYR A 61 -1.60 -5.90 3.03
C TYR A 61 -0.54 -7.02 3.05
N PHE A 62 0.65 -6.78 2.51
CA PHE A 62 1.76 -7.73 2.59
C PHE A 62 2.15 -8.03 4.03
N VAL A 63 2.31 -7.00 4.87
CA VAL A 63 2.63 -7.18 6.30
C VAL A 63 1.55 -8.01 7.01
N GLY A 64 0.28 -7.72 6.72
CA GLY A 64 -0.86 -8.42 7.27
C GLY A 64 -0.95 -9.89 6.85
N THR A 65 -0.55 -10.23 5.63
CA THR A 65 -0.61 -11.62 5.13
C THR A 65 0.60 -12.47 5.52
N LYS A 66 1.69 -11.89 6.02
CA LYS A 66 2.86 -12.64 6.50
C LYS A 66 2.81 -12.83 8.02
N PRO A 67 2.61 -14.06 8.55
CA PRO A 67 2.43 -14.29 9.98
C PRO A 67 3.55 -13.71 10.87
N ASN A 68 4.80 -13.81 10.41
CA ASN A 68 5.98 -13.30 11.13
C ASN A 68 6.08 -11.77 11.16
N LEU A 69 5.43 -11.06 10.23
CA LEU A 69 5.35 -9.60 10.21
C LEU A 69 4.10 -9.13 10.95
N HIS A 70 2.96 -9.74 10.66
CA HIS A 70 1.68 -9.46 11.31
C HIS A 70 1.78 -9.55 12.83
N SER A 71 2.45 -10.58 13.36
CA SER A 71 2.59 -10.78 14.81
C SER A 71 3.30 -9.61 15.53
N LYS A 72 4.12 -8.81 14.83
CA LYS A 72 4.75 -7.61 15.38
C LYS A 72 3.73 -6.52 15.73
N LEU A 73 2.58 -6.53 15.06
CA LEU A 73 1.48 -5.59 15.27
C LEU A 73 0.45 -6.10 16.28
N SER A 74 0.62 -7.31 16.84
CA SER A 74 -0.33 -7.93 17.77
C SER A 74 -0.73 -7.03 18.94
N HIS A 75 0.22 -6.29 19.51
CA HIS A 75 -0.04 -5.38 20.64
C HIS A 75 -1.03 -4.25 20.27
N MET A 76 -1.01 -3.79 19.02
CA MET A 76 -1.90 -2.75 18.50
C MET A 76 -3.33 -3.29 18.37
N TRP A 77 -3.49 -4.52 17.87
CA TRP A 77 -4.80 -5.16 17.69
C TRP A 77 -5.53 -5.46 19.00
N SER A 78 -4.81 -5.51 20.13
CA SER A 78 -5.41 -5.63 21.47
C SER A 78 -6.12 -4.35 21.95
N ALA A 79 -5.99 -3.23 21.23
CA ALA A 79 -6.63 -1.98 21.61
C ALA A 79 -8.17 -2.09 21.53
N PRO A 80 -8.93 -1.63 22.53
CA PRO A 80 -10.39 -1.77 22.55
C PRO A 80 -11.10 -1.19 21.34
N ASN A 81 -10.56 -0.12 20.75
CA ASN A 81 -11.13 0.56 19.58
C ASN A 81 -10.80 -0.14 18.24
N LEU A 82 -10.04 -1.23 18.25
CA LEU A 82 -9.63 -1.97 17.06
C LEU A 82 -10.11 -3.43 17.08
N GLN A 83 -10.95 -3.83 18.04
CA GLN A 83 -11.42 -5.22 18.19
C GLN A 83 -12.10 -5.77 16.92
N ASP A 84 -12.83 -4.92 16.20
CA ASP A 84 -13.55 -5.29 14.96
C ASP A 84 -12.81 -4.85 13.69
N ALA A 85 -11.56 -4.37 13.81
CA ALA A 85 -10.81 -3.86 12.67
C ALA A 85 -10.35 -5.00 11.74
N ASN A 86 -10.23 -4.72 10.45
CA ASN A 86 -9.54 -5.62 9.53
C ASN A 86 -8.03 -5.57 9.80
N HIS A 87 -7.44 -6.71 10.16
CA HIS A 87 -6.02 -6.79 10.51
C HIS A 87 -5.07 -6.91 9.30
N PHE A 88 -5.58 -7.12 8.09
CA PHE A 88 -4.75 -7.23 6.90
C PHE A 88 -4.43 -5.87 6.30
N GLY A 89 -5.36 -4.92 6.38
CA GLY A 89 -5.22 -3.59 5.80
C GLY A 89 -5.12 -3.62 4.26
N GLY A 90 -5.20 -2.44 3.65
CA GLY A 90 -5.10 -2.27 2.19
C GLY A 90 -4.27 -1.04 1.80
N SER A 91 -3.46 -0.49 2.69
CA SER A 91 -2.70 0.73 2.41
C SER A 91 -1.24 0.43 2.05
N PHE A 92 -0.67 1.22 1.15
CA PHE A 92 0.74 1.20 0.81
C PHE A 92 1.36 2.57 1.03
N PHE A 93 2.46 2.62 1.79
CA PHE A 93 3.21 3.84 2.05
C PHE A 93 4.61 3.77 1.46
N ALA A 94 5.04 4.87 0.83
CA ALA A 94 6.38 5.04 0.31
C ALA A 94 6.85 6.49 0.43
N THR A 95 8.16 6.66 0.42
CA THR A 95 8.83 7.96 0.41
C THR A 95 9.57 8.15 -0.91
N VAL A 96 9.44 9.34 -1.50
CA VAL A 96 10.20 9.73 -2.70
C VAL A 96 11.68 9.89 -2.34
N VAL A 97 12.57 9.26 -3.10
CA VAL A 97 14.04 9.32 -2.93
C VAL A 97 14.64 10.38 -3.85
#